data_AF-J4WJA8-F1
#
_entry.id   AF-J4WJA8-F1
#
_cell.length_a   1.000
_cell.length_b   1.000
_cell.length_c   1.000
_cell.angle_alpha   90.00
_cell.angle_beta   90.00
_cell.angle_gamma   90.00
#
_symmetry.space_group_name_H-M   'P 1'
#
loop_
_entity.id
_entity.type
_entity.pdbx_description
1 polymer ?
#
loop_
_entity_poly.entity_id
_entity_poly.type
_entity_poly.pdbx_seq_one_letter_code
_entity_poly.pdbx_strand_id
1 'polypeptide(L)'
;MSTTYSVAIQYKKELGYIEYDAEKKAATVVLDDEDGRCAVEEYLAEKHEIGVPHENLRDFSKEMIDPTADVESFKIALTRLWEATDVHVDWSRPVDYVKEHRKY
;
A
#
# COMPACT_ATOMS: atom_id res chain seq x y z
N MET A 1 8.68 17.87 -10.03
CA MET A 1 9.44 16.87 -9.26
C MET A 1 8.48 15.72 -9.04
N SER A 2 8.72 14.59 -9.69
CA SER A 2 7.80 13.45 -9.67
C SER A 2 7.85 12.79 -8.30
N THR A 3 6.82 13.00 -7.49
CA THR A 3 6.70 12.41 -6.15
C THR A 3 6.21 10.97 -6.29
N THR A 4 7.07 10.10 -6.82
CA THR A 4 6.83 8.66 -6.83
C THR A 4 7.16 8.09 -5.45
N TYR A 5 6.19 7.44 -4.84
CA TYR A 5 6.34 6.78 -3.55
C TYR A 5 6.43 5.28 -3.75
N SER A 6 7.56 4.68 -3.37
CA SER A 6 7.78 3.24 -3.52
C SER A 6 7.85 2.60 -2.14
N VAL A 7 7.12 1.49 -1.94
CA VAL A 7 7.16 0.71 -0.70
C VAL A 7 7.35 -0.77 -0.98
N ALA A 8 8.10 -1.46 -0.13
CA ALA A 8 8.25 -2.91 -0.23
C ALA A 8 7.00 -3.61 0.33
N ILE A 9 6.63 -4.73 -0.27
CA ILE A 9 5.58 -5.60 0.22
C ILE A 9 6.09 -7.04 0.29
N GLN A 10 5.54 -7.80 1.21
CA GLN A 10 5.81 -9.22 1.36
C GLN A 10 4.49 -9.96 1.40
N TYR A 11 4.38 -11.00 0.59
CA TYR A 11 3.24 -11.90 0.60
C TYR A 11 3.74 -13.33 0.78
N LYS A 12 3.34 -13.99 1.87
CA LYS A 12 3.79 -15.34 2.25
C LYS A 12 5.32 -15.49 2.28
N LYS A 13 5.93 -15.95 1.20
CA LYS A 13 7.39 -16.15 1.04
C LYS A 13 8.00 -15.31 -0.09
N GLU A 14 7.19 -14.47 -0.73
CA GLU A 14 7.58 -13.71 -1.90
C GLU A 14 7.66 -12.23 -1.55
N LEU A 15 8.68 -11.58 -2.12
CA LEU A 15 8.92 -10.16 -1.92
C LEU A 15 8.48 -9.43 -3.18
N GLY A 16 7.72 -8.37 -2.99
CA GLY A 16 7.27 -7.46 -4.03
C GLY A 16 7.45 -6.01 -3.60
N TYR A 17 6.98 -5.11 -4.44
CA TYR A 17 6.94 -3.69 -4.11
C TYR A 17 5.77 -3.02 -4.81
N ILE A 18 5.32 -1.91 -4.24
CA ILE A 18 4.29 -1.06 -4.83
C ILE A 18 4.92 0.30 -5.14
N GLU A 19 4.72 0.78 -6.35
CA GLU A 19 5.15 2.09 -6.82
C GLU A 19 3.91 2.97 -7.04
N TYR A 20 3.73 3.96 -6.19
CA TYR A 20 2.66 4.95 -6.30
C TYR A 20 3.16 6.21 -6.99
N ASP A 21 2.58 6.54 -8.14
CA ASP A 21 2.79 7.78 -8.86
C ASP A 21 1.76 8.82 -8.39
N ALA A 22 2.18 9.80 -7.58
CA ALA A 22 1.28 10.88 -7.14
C ALA A 22 0.79 11.76 -8.32
N GLU A 23 1.57 11.87 -9.40
CA GLU A 23 1.18 12.61 -10.61
C GLU A 23 0.07 11.89 -11.39
N LYS A 24 0.16 10.55 -11.47
CA LYS A 24 -0.84 9.73 -12.16
C LYS A 24 -1.99 9.30 -11.26
N LYS A 25 -1.86 9.51 -9.94
CA LYS A 25 -2.79 9.00 -8.93
C LYS A 25 -3.02 7.49 -9.13
N ALA A 26 -1.94 6.77 -9.39
CA ALA A 26 -1.98 5.36 -9.75
C ALA A 26 -0.88 4.62 -9.01
N ALA A 27 -1.20 3.44 -8.48
CA ALA A 27 -0.22 2.54 -7.90
C ALA A 27 0.00 1.33 -8.79
N THR A 28 1.26 0.98 -8.99
CA THR A 28 1.72 -0.19 -9.72
C THR A 28 2.21 -1.21 -8.72
N VAL A 29 1.58 -2.37 -8.69
CA VAL A 29 1.95 -3.46 -7.80
C VAL A 29 2.82 -4.45 -8.56
N VAL A 30 3.99 -4.75 -8.01
CA VAL A 30 4.92 -5.72 -8.58
C VAL A 30 5.19 -6.82 -7.56
N LEU A 31 4.50 -7.95 -7.75
CA LEU A 31 4.59 -9.16 -6.94
C LEU A 31 4.67 -10.37 -7.89
N ASP A 32 5.42 -11.42 -7.50
CA ASP A 32 5.49 -12.67 -8.28
C ASP A 32 4.17 -13.45 -8.19
N ASP A 33 3.50 -13.36 -7.04
CA ASP A 33 2.19 -13.96 -6.77
C ASP A 33 1.07 -13.12 -7.43
N GLU A 34 0.33 -13.72 -8.36
CA GLU A 34 -0.77 -13.05 -9.06
C GLU A 34 -1.97 -12.76 -8.15
N ASP A 35 -2.21 -13.59 -7.13
CA ASP A 35 -3.36 -13.47 -6.21
C ASP A 35 -3.16 -12.24 -5.32
N GLY A 36 -1.98 -12.12 -4.69
CA GLY A 36 -1.61 -10.94 -3.91
C GLY A 36 -1.54 -9.68 -4.76
N ARG A 37 -1.07 -9.78 -6.01
CA ARG A 37 -1.04 -8.64 -6.93
C ARG A 37 -2.46 -8.15 -7.25
N CYS A 38 -3.35 -9.05 -7.67
CA CYS A 38 -4.73 -8.73 -8.02
C CYS A 38 -5.47 -8.16 -6.80
N ALA A 39 -5.33 -8.77 -5.63
CA ALA A 39 -5.96 -8.31 -4.40
C ALA A 39 -5.53 -6.88 -4.03
N VAL A 40 -4.24 -6.56 -4.17
CA VAL A 40 -3.73 -5.21 -3.92
C VAL A 40 -4.20 -4.24 -5.00
N GLU A 41 -4.21 -4.62 -6.28
CA GLU A 41 -4.73 -3.78 -7.36
C GLU A 41 -6.22 -3.47 -7.17
N GLU A 42 -7.04 -4.46 -6.81
CA GLU A 42 -8.46 -4.29 -6.50
C GLU A 42 -8.66 -3.41 -5.26
N TYR A 43 -7.88 -3.65 -4.20
CA TYR A 43 -7.93 -2.83 -3.00
C TYR A 43 -7.56 -1.38 -3.30
N LEU A 44 -6.56 -1.13 -4.15
CA LEU A 44 -6.15 0.24 -4.52
C LEU A 44 -7.11 0.92 -5.51
N ALA A 45 -7.93 0.14 -6.22
CA ALA A 45 -9.00 0.67 -7.05
C ALA A 45 -10.25 1.05 -6.25
N GLU A 46 -10.42 0.49 -5.05
CA GLU A 46 -11.57 0.74 -4.17
C GLU A 46 -11.28 1.81 -3.11
N LYS A 47 -12.35 2.52 -2.70
CA LYS A 47 -12.29 3.49 -1.61
C LYS A 47 -12.53 2.79 -0.29
N HIS A 48 -11.67 3.05 0.70
CA HIS A 48 -11.76 2.37 1.99
C HIS A 48 -12.24 3.31 3.08
N GLU A 49 -13.25 2.88 3.83
CA GLU A 49 -13.67 3.59 5.04
C GLU A 49 -12.70 3.21 6.18
N ILE A 50 -11.75 4.08 6.47
CA ILE A 50 -10.73 3.84 7.50
C ILE A 50 -11.03 4.74 8.69
N GLY A 51 -11.08 4.14 9.88
CA GLY A 51 -11.20 4.87 11.14
C GLY A 51 -9.89 5.58 11.46
N VAL A 52 -9.76 6.84 11.07
CA VAL A 52 -8.59 7.66 11.41
C VAL A 52 -8.79 8.21 12.82
N PRO A 53 -7.86 7.96 13.76
CA PRO A 53 -7.92 8.55 15.08
C PRO A 53 -7.63 10.04 14.99
N HIS A 54 -8.53 10.88 15.48
CA HIS A 54 -8.26 12.31 15.68
C HIS A 54 -7.57 12.55 17.05
N GLU A 55 -7.42 13.83 17.43
CA GLU A 55 -6.71 14.28 18.64
C GLU A 55 -7.10 13.57 19.95
N ASN A 56 -8.27 12.94 20.02
CA ASN A 56 -8.67 12.10 21.14
C ASN A 56 -8.64 10.61 20.77
N LEU A 57 -8.02 9.80 21.62
CA LEU A 57 -7.94 8.32 21.53
C LEU A 57 -9.29 7.59 21.41
N ARG A 58 -10.42 8.30 21.55
CA ARG A 58 -11.80 7.78 21.50
C ARG A 58 -12.57 8.21 20.26
N ASP A 59 -12.06 9.19 19.52
CA ASP A 59 -12.70 9.76 18.34
C ASP A 59 -12.04 9.19 17.07
N PHE A 60 -12.56 8.03 16.66
CA PHE A 60 -12.25 7.45 15.36
C PHE A 60 -13.31 7.94 14.37
N SER A 61 -12.94 8.90 13.54
CA SER A 61 -13.81 9.29 12.42
C SER A 61 -13.63 8.27 11.31
N LYS A 62 -14.74 7.74 10.83
CA LYS A 62 -14.79 6.96 9.60
C LYS A 62 -14.60 7.94 8.45
N GLU A 63 -13.37 8.04 7.97
CA GLU A 63 -13.04 8.84 6.80
C GLU A 63 -12.97 7.93 5.59
N MET A 64 -13.59 8.38 4.49
CA MET A 64 -13.47 7.70 3.21
C MET A 64 -12.09 8.05 2.65
N ILE A 65 -11.17 7.10 2.73
CA ILE A 65 -9.80 7.24 2.24
C ILE A 65 -9.75 6.72 0.82
N ASP A 66 -9.45 7.62 -0.10
CA ASP A 66 -9.12 7.31 -1.48
C ASP A 66 -7.61 7.04 -1.58
N PRO A 67 -7.16 5.78 -1.82
CA PRO A 67 -5.74 5.46 -1.94
C PRO A 67 -5.05 6.19 -3.10
N THR A 68 -5.81 6.62 -4.10
CA THR A 68 -5.32 7.37 -5.27
C THR A 68 -5.45 8.90 -5.12
N ALA A 69 -6.00 9.40 -4.01
CA ALA A 69 -6.13 10.84 -3.81
C ALA A 69 -4.76 11.50 -3.58
N ASP A 70 -4.02 11.00 -2.59
CA ASP A 70 -2.80 11.60 -2.05
C ASP A 70 -1.87 10.55 -1.42
N VAL A 71 -0.59 10.88 -1.25
CA VAL A 71 0.41 9.97 -0.66
C VAL A 71 0.09 9.61 0.80
N GLU A 72 -0.46 10.55 1.58
CA GLU A 72 -0.90 10.24 2.96
C GLU A 72 -2.08 9.28 2.96
N SER A 73 -3.10 9.52 2.15
CA SER A 73 -4.24 8.62 1.97
C SER A 73 -3.79 7.23 1.50
N PHE A 74 -2.84 7.18 0.55
CA PHE A 74 -2.23 5.95 0.10
C PHE A 74 -1.52 5.20 1.25
N LYS A 75 -0.71 5.89 2.05
CA LYS A 75 -0.06 5.29 3.22
C LYS A 75 -1.07 4.77 4.25
N ILE A 76 -2.14 5.52 4.53
CA ILE A 76 -3.20 5.09 5.44
C ILE A 76 -3.87 3.83 4.89
N ALA A 77 -4.23 3.81 3.60
CA ALA A 77 -4.80 2.64 2.95
C ALA A 77 -3.88 1.42 3.02
N LEU A 78 -2.56 1.60 2.84
CA LEU A 78 -1.55 0.54 2.98
C LEU A 78 -1.49 -0.05 4.40
N THR A 79 -1.72 0.74 5.46
CA THR A 79 -1.77 0.20 6.82
C THR A 79 -2.94 -0.76 7.08
N ARG A 80 -3.97 -0.70 6.23
CA ARG A 80 -5.18 -1.55 6.27
C ARG A 80 -5.20 -2.61 5.18
N LEU A 81 -4.31 -2.49 4.19
CA LEU A 81 -4.18 -3.41 3.06
C LEU A 81 -3.95 -4.86 3.50
N TRP A 82 -3.11 -5.09 4.52
CA TRP A 82 -2.86 -6.43 5.04
C TRP A 82 -4.10 -7.07 5.65
N GLU A 83 -5.03 -6.29 6.22
CA GLU A 83 -6.29 -6.82 6.77
C GLU A 83 -7.22 -7.33 5.67
N ALA A 84 -7.17 -6.74 4.47
CA ALA A 84 -7.99 -7.12 3.33
C ALA A 84 -7.34 -8.19 2.44
N THR A 85 -6.02 -8.15 2.28
CA THR A 85 -5.28 -8.93 1.26
C THR A 85 -4.23 -9.90 1.81
N ASP A 86 -3.95 -9.86 3.13
CA ASP A 86 -2.86 -10.61 3.79
C ASP A 86 -1.44 -10.19 3.30
N VAL A 87 -1.34 -9.17 2.45
CA VAL A 87 -0.06 -8.60 1.99
C VAL A 87 0.52 -7.68 3.05
N HIS A 88 1.71 -8.02 3.55
CA HIS A 88 2.41 -7.26 4.56
C HIS A 88 3.24 -6.14 3.91
N VAL A 89 3.05 -4.90 4.36
CA VAL A 89 3.82 -3.75 3.88
C VAL A 89 5.08 -3.59 4.73
N ASP A 90 6.26 -3.67 4.09
CA ASP A 90 7.55 -3.52 4.74
C ASP A 90 8.07 -2.08 4.57
N TRP A 91 8.02 -1.32 5.67
CA TRP A 91 8.50 0.06 5.72
C TRP A 91 9.98 0.17 6.08
N SER A 92 10.61 -0.95 6.45
CA SER A 92 12.01 -0.98 6.89
C SER A 92 12.97 -1.25 5.75
N ARG A 93 12.51 -1.93 4.69
CA ARG A 93 13.33 -2.32 3.54
C ARG A 93 13.14 -1.33 2.38
N PRO A 94 14.23 -0.74 1.86
CA PRO A 94 14.14 0.06 0.66
C PRO A 94 13.74 -0.82 -0.52
N VAL A 95 12.90 -0.29 -1.41
CA VAL A 95 12.41 -1.01 -2.60
C VAL A 95 13.56 -1.45 -3.49
N ASP A 96 14.64 -0.68 -3.58
CA ASP A 96 15.86 -1.05 -4.31
C ASP A 96 16.45 -2.38 -3.82
N TYR A 97 16.45 -2.61 -2.51
CA TYR A 97 16.92 -3.86 -1.93
C TYR A 97 16.00 -5.03 -2.29
N VAL A 98 14.68 -4.81 -2.31
CA VAL A 98 13.72 -5.85 -2.73
C VAL A 98 13.79 -6.13 -4.24
N LYS A 99 14.04 -5.11 -5.05
CA LYS A 99 14.28 -5.25 -6.49
C LYS A 99 15.53 -6.12 -6.75
N GLU A 100 16.57 -5.96 -5.95
CA GLU A 100 17.81 -6.74 -6.06
C GLU A 100 17.69 -8.15 -5.44
N HIS A 101 16.92 -8.30 -4.36
CA HIS A 101 16.70 -9.55 -3.63
C HIS A 101 15.24 -10.05 -3.71
N ARG A 102 14.73 -10.24 -4.93
CA ARG A 102 13.33 -10.66 -5.16
C ARG A 102 12.97 -12.05 -4.63
N LYS A 103 13.94 -12.92 -4.35
CA LYS A 103 13.72 -14.25 -3.76
C LYS A 103 14.68 -14.47 -2.59
N TYR A 104 14.13 -14.91 -1.46
CA TYR A 104 14.88 -15.22 -0.24
C TYR A 104 15.48 -16.63 -0.31
#